data_AF-S8DQM4-F1
#
_entry.id   AF-S8DQM4-F1
#
_cell.length_a   1.000
_cell.length_b   1.000
_cell.length_c   1.000
_cell.angle_alpha   90.00
_cell.angle_beta   90.00
_cell.angle_gamma   90.00
#
_symmetry.space_group_name_H-M   'P 1'
#
loop_
_entity.id
_entity.type
_entity.pdbx_description
1 polymer ?
#
loop_
_entity_poly.entity_id
_entity_poly.type
_entity_poly.pdbx_seq_one_letter_code
_entity_poly.pdbx_strand_id
1 'polypeptide(L)'
;LFALVIAIDHYVNEAIPDLSGCTNDAEDFTKFLTETLCVPAKRICHLSNEAATRQAILSNFRAHLIDNMDLRKGDAMVFFYAGHGSRVAADPGWFADGNMVETIVPHDEGSEDSHGNVIYGIPDRTVDALMRELAYKKGDNIASSLAAPDSGP
;
A
#
# COMPACT_ATOMS: atom_id res chain seq x y z
N LEU A 1 16.52 -6.72 -4.72
CA LEU A 1 15.36 -5.81 -4.66
C LEU A 1 14.07 -6.63 -4.66
N PHE A 2 13.17 -6.35 -3.73
CA PHE A 2 11.78 -6.80 -3.71
C PHE A 2 10.86 -5.57 -3.69
N ALA A 3 9.71 -5.66 -4.33
CA ALA A 3 8.74 -4.57 -4.39
C ALA A 3 7.33 -5.06 -4.09
N LEU A 4 6.58 -4.25 -3.33
CA LEU A 4 5.13 -4.31 -3.24
C LEU A 4 4.58 -3.03 -3.88
N VAL A 5 3.82 -3.18 -4.95
CA VAL A 5 3.25 -2.10 -5.76
C VAL A 5 1.73 -2.19 -5.63
N ILE A 6 1.11 -1.11 -5.18
CA ILE A 6 -0.33 -1.02 -4.96
C ILE A 6 -0.86 0.18 -5.74
N ALA A 7 -1.89 -0.02 -6.57
CA ALA A 7 -2.54 1.04 -7.31
C ALA A 7 -4.06 0.89 -7.31
N ILE A 8 -4.79 1.95 -6.98
CA ILE A 8 -6.23 1.87 -6.82
C ILE A 8 -6.88 3.06 -7.54
N ASP A 9 -7.49 2.76 -8.68
CA ASP A 9 -8.32 3.68 -9.44
C ASP A 9 -9.81 3.50 -9.12
N HIS A 10 -10.25 2.25 -8.92
CA HIS A 10 -11.66 1.94 -8.65
C HIS A 10 -11.92 1.61 -7.19
N TYR A 11 -13.04 2.06 -6.64
CA TYR A 11 -13.44 1.81 -5.25
C TYR A 11 -14.86 1.20 -5.19
N VAL A 12 -15.07 0.24 -4.28
CA VAL A 12 -16.39 -0.39 -4.08
C VAL A 12 -17.42 0.63 -3.58
N ASN A 13 -16.98 1.52 -2.70
CA ASN A 13 -17.83 2.52 -2.09
C ASN A 13 -18.04 3.69 -3.07
N GLU A 14 -19.26 3.82 -3.58
CA GLU A 14 -19.66 4.88 -4.52
C GLU A 14 -19.47 6.31 -3.97
N ALA A 15 -19.32 6.47 -2.65
CA ALA A 15 -18.99 7.76 -2.05
C ALA A 15 -17.51 8.17 -2.28
N ILE A 16 -16.65 7.23 -2.66
CA ILE A 16 -15.25 7.46 -2.99
C ILE A 16 -15.16 7.60 -4.51
N PRO A 17 -14.77 8.78 -5.03
CA PRO A 17 -14.70 8.98 -6.47
C PRO A 17 -13.56 8.16 -7.07
N ASP A 18 -13.82 7.50 -8.21
CA ASP A 18 -12.79 6.80 -8.96
C ASP A 18 -11.70 7.75 -9.48
N LEU A 19 -10.51 7.20 -9.67
CA LEU A 19 -9.34 7.82 -10.29
C LEU A 19 -9.08 7.16 -11.65
N SER A 20 -8.14 7.69 -12.42
CA SER A 20 -7.84 7.18 -13.78
C SER A 20 -6.35 7.15 -14.12
N GLY A 21 -5.48 7.19 -13.11
CA GLY A 21 -4.04 7.38 -13.30
C GLY A 21 -3.17 6.47 -12.45
N CYS A 22 -3.67 5.97 -11.32
CA CYS A 22 -2.87 5.21 -10.38
C CYS A 22 -2.38 3.89 -10.95
N THR A 23 -3.20 3.20 -11.74
CA THR A 23 -2.80 1.95 -12.40
C THR A 23 -1.73 2.18 -13.47
N ASN A 24 -1.82 3.26 -14.24
CA ASN A 24 -0.80 3.64 -15.22
C ASN A 24 0.54 3.94 -14.53
N ASP A 25 0.53 4.69 -13.43
CA ASP A 25 1.73 4.99 -12.64
C ASP A 25 2.39 3.71 -12.11
N ALA A 26 1.60 2.77 -11.58
CA ALA A 26 2.10 1.49 -11.10
C ALA A 26 2.63 0.58 -12.21
N GLU A 27 2.01 0.60 -13.40
CA GLU A 27 2.52 -0.11 -14.57
C GLU A 27 3.87 0.44 -15.01
N ASP A 28 4.01 1.76 -15.12
CA ASP A 28 5.26 2.40 -15.53
C ASP A 28 6.35 2.20 -14.49
N PHE A 29 6.01 2.25 -13.20
CA PHE A 29 6.93 1.91 -12.12
C PHE A 29 7.35 0.44 -12.18
N THR A 30 6.42 -0.48 -12.44
CA THR A 30 6.71 -1.91 -12.59
C THR A 30 7.64 -2.17 -13.79
N LYS A 31 7.37 -1.53 -14.93
CA LYS A 31 8.24 -1.59 -16.12
C LYS A 31 9.64 -1.07 -15.81
N PHE A 32 9.76 0.05 -15.10
CA PHE A 32 11.06 0.56 -14.67
C PHE A 32 11.82 -0.46 -13.81
N LEU A 33 11.16 -1.09 -12.83
CA LEU A 33 11.77 -2.12 -12.00
C LEU A 33 12.24 -3.33 -12.84
N THR A 34 11.43 -3.80 -13.79
CA THR A 34 11.75 -5.00 -14.57
C THR A 34 12.73 -4.74 -15.71
N GLU A 35 12.59 -3.64 -16.44
CA GLU A 35 13.34 -3.35 -17.67
C GLU A 35 14.62 -2.59 -17.38
N THR A 36 14.60 -1.61 -16.47
CA THR A 36 15.77 -0.77 -16.17
C THR A 36 16.60 -1.36 -15.03
N LEU A 37 15.95 -1.80 -13.95
CA LEU A 37 16.64 -2.38 -12.80
C LEU A 37 16.80 -3.91 -12.88
N CYS A 38 16.29 -4.52 -13.95
CA CYS A 38 16.35 -5.98 -14.19
C CYS A 38 15.83 -6.82 -13.00
N VAL A 39 14.83 -6.31 -12.27
CA VAL A 39 14.24 -7.00 -11.13
C VAL A 39 13.37 -8.15 -11.66
N PRO A 40 13.59 -9.41 -11.22
CA PRO A 40 12.75 -10.52 -11.64
C PRO A 40 11.30 -10.30 -11.22
N ALA A 41 10.34 -10.53 -12.13
CA ALA A 41 8.91 -10.35 -11.87
C ALA A 41 8.43 -11.06 -10.59
N LYS A 42 8.98 -12.25 -10.28
CA LYS A 42 8.67 -12.99 -9.04
C LYS A 42 9.01 -12.25 -7.73
N ARG A 43 9.82 -11.18 -7.79
CA ARG A 43 10.18 -10.32 -6.65
C ARG A 43 9.30 -9.08 -6.54
N ILE A 44 8.34 -8.92 -7.45
CA ILE A 44 7.40 -7.80 -7.49
C ILE A 44 6.01 -8.37 -7.22
N CYS A 45 5.39 -7.92 -6.14
CA CYS A 45 3.98 -8.16 -5.85
C CYS A 45 3.22 -6.91 -6.31
N HIS A 46 2.25 -7.08 -7.21
CA HIS A 46 1.44 -5.99 -7.74
C HIS A 46 -0.03 -6.25 -7.41
N LEU A 47 -0.66 -5.33 -6.69
CA LEU A 47 -2.09 -5.34 -6.39
C LEU A 47 -2.74 -4.11 -7.02
N SER A 48 -3.74 -4.32 -7.87
CA SER A 48 -4.48 -3.23 -8.51
C SER A 48 -5.99 -3.36 -8.30
N ASN A 49 -6.67 -2.22 -8.10
CA ASN A 49 -8.14 -2.10 -8.02
C ASN A 49 -8.76 -3.19 -7.12
N GLU A 50 -9.59 -4.08 -7.67
CA GLU A 50 -10.32 -5.13 -6.95
C GLU A 50 -9.39 -6.09 -6.19
N ALA A 51 -8.14 -6.23 -6.63
CA ALA A 51 -7.14 -7.03 -5.93
C ALA A 51 -6.51 -6.30 -4.73
N ALA A 52 -6.62 -4.97 -4.65
CA ALA A 52 -6.06 -4.13 -3.60
C ALA A 52 -7.03 -3.93 -2.43
N THR A 53 -7.59 -5.05 -1.93
CA THR A 53 -8.40 -5.05 -0.71
C THR A 53 -7.55 -4.81 0.54
N ARG A 54 -8.16 -4.35 1.62
CA ARG A 54 -7.48 -4.12 2.90
C ARG A 54 -6.72 -5.38 3.36
N GLN A 55 -7.39 -6.53 3.26
CA GLN A 55 -6.80 -7.81 3.63
C GLN A 55 -5.65 -8.21 2.69
N ALA A 56 -5.82 -8.03 1.38
CA ALA A 56 -4.79 -8.37 0.40
C ALA A 56 -3.54 -7.51 0.60
N ILE A 57 -3.68 -6.20 0.82
CA ILE A 57 -2.57 -5.29 1.08
C ILE A 57 -1.76 -5.75 2.31
N LEU A 58 -2.44 -5.94 3.45
CA LEU A 58 -1.76 -6.30 4.71
C LEU A 58 -1.12 -7.70 4.65
N SER A 59 -1.83 -8.67 4.06
CA SER A 59 -1.32 -10.04 3.94
C SER A 59 -0.13 -10.13 2.99
N ASN A 60 -0.18 -9.47 1.82
CA ASN A 60 0.93 -9.44 0.89
C ASN A 60 2.11 -8.64 1.44
N PHE A 61 1.90 -7.55 2.17
CA PHE A 61 3.00 -6.86 2.86
C PHE A 61 3.76 -7.82 3.77
N ARG A 62 3.03 -8.56 4.62
CA ARG A 62 3.64 -9.54 5.53
C ARG A 62 4.31 -10.67 4.78
N ALA A 63 3.59 -11.36 3.91
CA ALA A 63 4.08 -12.55 3.23
C ALA A 63 5.24 -12.25 2.25
N HIS A 64 5.17 -11.13 1.51
CA HIS A 64 6.11 -10.81 0.44
C HIS A 64 7.35 -10.07 0.92
N LEU A 65 7.22 -9.18 1.91
CA LEU A 65 8.34 -8.35 2.40
C LEU A 65 8.88 -8.82 3.75
N ILE A 66 8.02 -9.16 4.71
CA ILE A 66 8.44 -9.44 6.09
C ILE A 66 8.87 -10.90 6.27
N ASP A 67 8.00 -11.85 5.91
CA ASP A 67 8.19 -13.27 6.21
C ASP A 67 8.81 -14.05 5.03
N ASN A 68 9.08 -13.37 3.92
CA ASN A 68 9.71 -13.95 2.74
C ASN A 68 11.16 -14.39 3.02
N MET A 69 11.42 -15.69 2.92
CA MET A 69 12.76 -16.26 3.18
C MET A 69 13.78 -15.94 2.07
N ASP A 70 13.33 -15.61 0.85
CA ASP A 70 14.22 -15.23 -0.24
C ASP A 70 14.80 -13.83 -0.06
N LEU A 71 14.18 -13.01 0.80
CA LEU A 71 14.60 -11.65 1.12
C LEU A 71 15.64 -11.69 2.24
N ARG A 72 16.86 -11.24 1.94
CA ARG A 72 18.00 -11.25 2.85
C ARG A 72 18.27 -9.87 3.42
N LYS A 73 18.96 -9.83 4.56
CA LYS A 73 19.38 -8.57 5.16
C LYS A 73 20.28 -7.80 4.19
N GLY A 74 19.89 -6.55 3.86
CA GLY A 74 20.59 -5.70 2.89
C GLY A 74 20.01 -5.72 1.48
N ASP A 75 19.03 -6.58 1.17
CA ASP A 75 18.24 -6.44 -0.05
C ASP A 75 17.46 -5.12 -0.03
N ALA A 76 17.43 -4.42 -1.16
CA ALA A 76 16.56 -3.26 -1.34
C ALA A 76 15.08 -3.68 -1.33
N MET A 77 14.24 -2.88 -0.68
CA MET A 77 12.82 -3.11 -0.54
C MET A 77 12.07 -1.85 -0.97
N VAL A 78 11.01 -2.04 -1.75
CA VAL A 78 10.21 -0.96 -2.28
C VAL A 78 8.76 -1.18 -1.89
N PHE A 79 8.14 -0.14 -1.34
CA PHE A 79 6.70 -0.05 -1.15
C PHE A 79 6.17 1.13 -1.95
N PHE A 80 5.38 0.84 -2.97
CA PHE A 80 4.77 1.84 -3.82
C PHE A 80 3.25 1.79 -3.63
N TYR A 81 2.65 2.95 -3.36
CA TYR A 81 1.22 3.10 -3.29
C TYR A 81 0.77 4.31 -4.11
N ALA A 82 -0.22 4.10 -4.96
CA ALA A 82 -0.94 5.14 -5.70
C ALA A 82 -2.44 4.96 -5.50
N GLY A 83 -3.13 5.99 -5.02
CA GLY A 83 -4.56 5.94 -4.73
C GLY A 83 -4.99 7.06 -3.77
N HIS A 84 -6.21 6.97 -3.27
CA HIS A 84 -6.74 7.94 -2.32
C HIS A 84 -6.05 7.84 -0.95
N GLY A 85 -5.69 9.00 -0.42
CA GLY A 85 -5.42 9.18 1.00
C GLY A 85 -6.66 9.76 1.69
N SER A 86 -7.01 9.24 2.86
CA SER A 86 -8.07 9.81 3.70
C SER A 86 -7.52 10.23 5.06
N ARG A 87 -8.35 10.88 5.87
CA ARG A 87 -8.05 11.25 7.24
C ARG A 87 -9.18 10.79 8.15
N VAL A 88 -8.87 9.92 9.10
CA VAL A 88 -9.83 9.43 10.10
C VAL A 88 -9.54 10.02 11.46
N ALA A 89 -10.57 10.19 12.29
CA ALA A 89 -10.38 10.61 13.67
C ALA A 89 -9.50 9.58 14.41
N ALA A 90 -8.50 10.08 15.11
CA ALA A 90 -7.61 9.28 15.92
C ALA A 90 -8.38 8.69 17.11
N ASP A 91 -8.15 7.41 17.40
CA ASP A 91 -8.73 6.79 18.59
C ASP A 91 -8.31 7.53 19.88
N PRO A 92 -9.15 7.52 20.94
CA PRO A 92 -8.80 8.13 22.21
C PRO A 92 -7.47 7.59 22.76
N GLY A 93 -6.46 8.45 22.87
CA GLY A 93 -5.12 8.09 23.34
C GLY A 93 -4.03 8.11 22.26
N TRP A 94 -4.40 8.38 21.00
CA TRP A 94 -3.43 8.58 19.93
C TRP A 94 -2.99 10.05 19.85
N PHE A 95 -1.70 10.33 20.07
CA PHE A 95 -1.13 11.67 19.85
C PHE A 95 -1.06 11.98 18.36
N ALA A 96 -2.07 12.65 17.80
CA ALA A 96 -2.09 13.11 16.41
C ALA A 96 -2.35 14.62 16.36
N ASP A 97 -1.67 15.32 15.45
CA ASP A 97 -1.90 16.76 15.27
C ASP A 97 -3.34 16.97 14.77
N GLY A 98 -4.15 17.68 15.56
CA GLY A 98 -5.59 17.83 15.30
C GLY A 98 -6.44 16.56 15.49
N ASN A 99 -5.95 15.50 16.16
CA ASN A 99 -6.68 14.24 16.36
C ASN A 99 -7.10 13.53 15.06
N MET A 100 -6.36 13.69 13.95
CA MET A 100 -6.65 13.00 12.69
C MET A 100 -5.44 12.18 12.25
N VAL A 101 -5.68 11.00 11.67
CA VAL A 101 -4.65 10.09 11.18
C VAL A 101 -4.83 9.87 9.69
N GLU A 102 -3.75 9.97 8.92
CA GLU A 102 -3.78 9.71 7.48
C GLU A 102 -3.93 8.20 7.24
N THR A 103 -4.78 7.84 6.29
CA THR A 103 -5.05 6.45 5.93
C THR A 103 -4.85 6.24 4.44
N ILE A 104 -4.24 5.11 4.10
CA ILE A 104 -4.36 4.52 2.77
C ILE A 104 -5.79 4.02 2.63
N VAL A 105 -6.45 4.31 1.50
CA VAL A 105 -7.80 3.86 1.18
C VAL A 105 -7.71 2.60 0.30
N PRO A 106 -8.05 1.41 0.82
CA PRO A 106 -8.17 0.19 0.00
C PRO A 106 -9.42 0.25 -0.89
N HIS A 107 -9.45 -0.62 -1.91
CA HIS A 107 -10.58 -0.73 -2.82
C HIS A 107 -11.91 -0.99 -2.10
N ASP A 108 -11.88 -1.80 -1.03
CA ASP A 108 -13.03 -2.26 -0.27
C ASP A 108 -13.38 -1.36 0.94
N GLU A 109 -12.78 -0.16 1.06
CA GLU A 109 -13.11 0.76 2.17
C GLU A 109 -14.59 1.16 2.17
N GLY A 110 -15.23 1.02 3.33
CA GLY A 110 -16.65 1.31 3.53
C GLY A 110 -17.59 0.16 3.18
N SER A 111 -17.09 -0.93 2.59
CA SER A 111 -17.86 -2.17 2.39
C SER A 111 -17.85 -3.06 3.63
N GLU A 112 -18.68 -4.11 3.65
CA GLU A 112 -18.74 -5.08 4.74
C GLU A 112 -17.83 -6.30 4.46
N ASP A 113 -17.12 -6.74 5.49
CA ASP A 113 -16.37 -8.00 5.44
C ASP A 113 -17.29 -9.23 5.56
N SER A 114 -16.70 -10.42 5.46
CA SER A 114 -17.42 -11.70 5.60
C SER A 114 -18.14 -11.91 6.93
N HIS A 115 -17.89 -11.06 7.94
CA HIS A 115 -18.52 -11.09 9.25
C HIS A 115 -19.51 -9.93 9.46
N GLY A 116 -19.77 -9.11 8.42
CA GLY A 116 -20.66 -7.95 8.48
C GLY A 116 -20.04 -6.72 9.16
N ASN A 117 -18.71 -6.66 9.32
CA ASN A 117 -18.05 -5.48 9.85
C ASN A 117 -17.63 -4.53 8.74
N VAL A 118 -17.76 -3.23 8.97
CA VAL A 118 -17.28 -2.20 8.02
C VAL A 118 -15.75 -2.26 7.91
N ILE A 119 -15.27 -2.28 6.68
CA ILE A 119 -13.84 -2.24 6.35
C ILE A 119 -13.38 -0.79 6.36
N TYR A 120 -12.43 -0.48 7.23
CA TYR A 120 -11.82 0.85 7.32
C TYR A 120 -10.48 0.92 6.59
N GLY A 121 -10.07 2.13 6.19
CA GLY A 121 -8.76 2.41 5.64
C GLY A 121 -7.61 1.90 6.52
N ILE A 122 -6.41 1.83 5.93
CA ILE A 122 -5.20 1.39 6.64
C ILE A 122 -4.48 2.64 7.19
N PRO A 123 -4.43 2.85 8.52
CA PRO A 123 -3.76 4.01 9.09
C PRO A 123 -2.26 4.01 8.80
N ASP A 124 -1.69 5.19 8.62
CA ASP A 124 -0.25 5.44 8.49
C ASP A 124 0.57 4.71 9.57
N ARG A 125 0.10 4.69 10.82
CA ARG A 125 0.73 4.00 11.96
C ARG A 125 0.80 2.49 11.77
N THR A 126 -0.19 1.92 11.09
CA THR A 126 -0.19 0.49 10.75
C THR A 126 0.89 0.22 9.71
N VAL A 127 0.97 1.07 8.69
CA VAL A 127 2.04 0.99 7.67
C VAL A 127 3.40 1.21 8.32
N ASP A 128 3.56 2.20 9.19
CA ASP A 128 4.78 2.48 9.95
C ASP A 128 5.20 1.31 10.83
N ALA A 129 4.25 0.68 11.51
CA ALA A 129 4.53 -0.50 12.33
C ALA A 129 5.05 -1.66 11.47
N LEU A 130 4.45 -1.88 10.29
CA LEU A 130 4.91 -2.88 9.33
C LEU A 130 6.28 -2.54 8.75
N MET A 131 6.54 -1.27 8.43
CA MET A 131 7.84 -0.79 7.96
C MET A 131 8.93 -0.97 9.02
N ARG A 132 8.63 -0.68 10.29
CA ARG A 132 9.56 -0.90 11.41
C ARG A 132 9.85 -2.38 11.63
N GLU A 133 8.84 -3.24 11.54
CA GLU A 133 9.01 -4.69 11.61
C GLU A 133 9.88 -5.19 10.45
N LEU A 134 9.62 -4.70 9.23
CA LEU A 134 10.42 -4.99 8.03
C LEU A 134 11.87 -4.56 8.23
N ALA A 135 12.10 -3.33 8.69
CA ALA A 135 13.43 -2.80 8.95
C ALA A 135 14.19 -3.62 10.00
N TYR A 136 13.51 -4.02 11.08
CA TYR A 136 14.09 -4.84 12.13
C TYR A 136 14.50 -6.24 11.60
N LYS A 137 13.65 -6.90 10.81
CA LYS A 137 13.91 -8.25 10.30
C LYS A 137 14.87 -8.28 9.11
N LYS A 138 14.79 -7.30 8.20
CA LYS A 138 15.40 -7.34 6.86
C LYS A 138 16.37 -6.19 6.57
N GLY A 139 16.47 -5.20 7.46
CA GLY A 139 17.32 -4.03 7.27
C GLY A 139 16.55 -2.84 6.70
N ASP A 140 17.19 -1.68 6.69
CA ASP A 140 16.61 -0.35 6.52
C ASP A 140 16.67 0.19 5.07
N ASN A 141 16.99 -0.66 4.09
CA ASN A 141 17.03 -0.28 2.68
C ASN A 141 15.62 -0.26 2.06
N ILE A 142 14.74 0.60 2.61
CA ILE A 142 13.32 0.70 2.26
C ILE A 142 13.08 2.03 1.55
N ALA A 143 12.54 1.98 0.34
CA ALA A 143 12.01 3.14 -0.37
C ALA A 143 10.48 3.09 -0.38
N SER A 144 9.84 4.15 0.10
CA SER A 144 8.39 4.33 0.05
C SER A 144 8.02 5.49 -0.88
N SER A 145 7.12 5.26 -1.83
CA SER A 145 6.54 6.30 -2.67
C SER A 145 5.02 6.31 -2.51
N LEU A 146 4.47 7.47 -2.18
CA LEU A 146 3.03 7.73 -2.15
C LEU A 146 2.72 8.68 -3.30
N ALA A 147 2.12 8.16 -4.37
CA ALA A 147 1.70 8.98 -5.50
C ALA A 147 0.23 9.39 -5.27
N ALA A 148 0.00 10.68 -5.02
CA ALA A 148 -1.33 11.26 -5.16
C ALA A 148 -1.56 11.46 -6.67
N PRO A 149 -2.70 11.01 -7.22
CA PRO A 149 -2.99 11.21 -8.63
C PRO A 149 -2.99 12.71 -8.94
N ASP A 150 -2.36 13.09 -10.05
CA ASP A 150 -2.43 14.44 -10.56
C ASP A 150 -3.89 14.71 -10.93
N SER A 151 -4.57 15.57 -10.17
CA SER A 151 -5.92 16.02 -10.47
C SER A 151 -5.86 17.04 -11.62
N GLY A 152 -5.42 16.58 -12.78
CA GLY A 152 -5.31 17.37 -14.01
C GLY A 152 -6.51 17.12 -14.92
N PRO A 153 -7.14 18.18 -15.47
CA PRO A 153 -8.32 18.09 -16.35
C PRO A 153 -8.03 17.56 -17.76
#